data_AF-A0A954M5K7-F1
#
_entry.id   AF-A0A954M5K7-F1
#
_cell.length_a   1.000
_cell.length_b   1.000
_cell.length_c   1.000
_cell.angle_alpha   90.00
_cell.angle_beta   90.00
_cell.angle_gamma   90.00
#
_symmetry.space_group_name_H-M   'P 1'
#
loop_
_entity.id
_entity.type
_entity.pdbx_description
1 polymer ?
#
loop_
_entity_poly.entity_id
_entity_poly.type
_entity_poly.pdbx_seq_one_letter_code
_entity_poly.pdbx_strand_id
1 'polypeptide(L)'
;MRLCGTWLASFFLLTQWTYAAEPLLRPQDRVVLLGGTLIEREQVEGYWESPLTLAVDFPVSFRNLGWSGDTVWCESRGMFDPPAAGYARMLEQIQQINPTLILLGYGNSEAFDGPEKLDAFREQYRKLLADLAGPKRRFVLLSPTYMEASSVPGIDRQSTAAHAQRYNANIDLYAAVIQELARDGAASWIDLRPAFSASAGSTPLTDNGITLNAQGYWVTGRYLSLALAGRQLSIEQLPPPPITTVSGREPGENASVREQLRSVIRDKNELLFHRWRPQNFTYLFGFRKHEQGNNAVEIPQFDPIVTELESKIQSMKPQ
;
A
#
# COMPACT_ATOMS: atom_id res chain seq x y z
N MET A 1 45.33 6.62 50.48
CA MET A 1 43.95 6.84 50.00
C MET A 1 43.94 6.68 48.50
N ARG A 2 43.46 5.54 47.97
CA ARG A 2 43.31 5.30 46.52
C ARG A 2 41.82 5.18 46.21
N LEU A 3 41.32 6.07 45.37
CA LEU A 3 39.96 6.09 44.85
C LEU A 3 39.77 4.91 43.88
N CYS A 4 38.76 4.08 44.13
CA CYS A 4 38.32 3.00 43.24
C CYS A 4 37.08 3.51 42.50
N GLY A 5 37.21 3.74 41.19
CA GLY A 5 36.11 4.16 40.33
C GLY A 5 35.41 2.94 39.74
N THR A 6 34.16 2.71 40.12
CA THR A 6 33.27 1.72 39.50
C THR A 6 32.69 2.29 38.21
N TRP A 7 33.05 1.68 37.07
CA TRP A 7 32.39 1.92 35.79
C TRP A 7 31.18 0.97 35.65
N LEU A 8 29.98 1.54 35.71
CA LEU A 8 28.74 0.86 35.30
C LEU A 8 28.63 0.94 33.77
N ALA A 9 28.87 -0.18 33.10
CA ALA A 9 28.61 -0.32 31.67
C ALA A 9 27.11 -0.54 31.45
N SER A 10 26.40 0.51 31.04
CA SER A 10 25.02 0.41 30.55
C SER A 10 24.99 -0.31 29.20
N PHE A 11 24.53 -1.56 29.20
CA PHE A 11 24.18 -2.28 27.97
C PHE A 11 22.90 -1.67 27.38
N PHE A 12 23.06 -0.84 26.34
CA PHE A 12 21.96 -0.53 25.44
C PHE A 12 21.66 -1.76 24.60
N LEU A 13 20.54 -2.43 24.87
CA LEU A 13 19.93 -3.40 23.96
C LEU A 13 19.39 -2.63 22.75
N LEU A 14 20.24 -2.39 21.77
CA LEU A 14 19.81 -2.05 20.41
C LEU A 14 19.14 -3.30 19.85
N THR A 15 17.80 -3.30 19.77
CA THR A 15 17.06 -4.23 18.92
C THR A 15 17.57 -4.06 17.50
N GLN A 16 18.43 -4.98 17.06
CA GLN A 16 18.89 -5.03 15.68
C GLN A 16 17.72 -5.53 14.84
N TRP A 17 17.20 -4.65 13.98
CA TRP A 17 16.29 -5.02 12.92
C TRP A 17 17.10 -5.84 11.92
N THR A 18 16.96 -7.16 11.92
CA THR A 18 17.48 -7.99 10.83
C THR A 18 16.60 -7.73 9.62
N TYR A 19 16.96 -6.73 8.82
CA TYR A 19 16.42 -6.56 7.47
C TYR A 19 16.80 -7.78 6.62
N ALA A 20 15.97 -8.11 5.64
CA ALA A 20 16.38 -9.01 4.57
C ALA A 20 17.71 -8.50 4.01
N ALA A 21 18.74 -9.35 3.98
CA ALA A 21 20.09 -8.97 3.57
C ALA A 21 20.20 -8.52 2.09
N GLU A 22 19.13 -8.69 1.31
CA GLU A 22 19.04 -8.38 -0.11
C GLU A 22 17.75 -7.57 -0.41
N PRO A 23 17.79 -6.58 -1.33
CA PRO A 23 16.60 -5.88 -1.81
C PRO A 23 15.52 -6.84 -2.29
N LEU A 24 14.25 -6.53 -1.96
CA LEU A 24 13.11 -7.35 -2.37
C LEU A 24 12.68 -7.07 -3.81
N LEU A 25 12.95 -5.89 -4.36
CA LEU A 25 12.74 -5.60 -5.78
C LEU A 25 13.85 -6.21 -6.64
N ARG A 26 13.45 -6.75 -7.79
CA ARG A 26 14.33 -7.35 -8.79
C ARG A 26 14.09 -6.73 -10.16
N PRO A 27 15.09 -6.76 -11.06
CA PRO A 27 14.90 -6.35 -12.44
C PRO A 27 13.70 -7.03 -13.10
N GLN A 28 12.90 -6.25 -13.83
CA GLN A 28 11.69 -6.68 -14.55
C GLN A 28 10.54 -7.15 -13.64
N ASP A 29 10.57 -6.82 -12.35
CA ASP A 29 9.44 -7.10 -11.48
C ASP A 29 8.18 -6.40 -12.00
N ARG A 30 7.09 -7.18 -12.06
CA ARG A 30 5.73 -6.69 -12.19
C ARG A 30 5.10 -6.75 -10.82
N VAL A 31 5.08 -5.61 -10.14
CA VAL A 31 4.62 -5.47 -8.76
C VAL A 31 3.14 -5.17 -8.76
N VAL A 32 2.34 -6.01 -8.10
CA VAL A 32 0.94 -5.68 -7.80
C VAL A 32 0.82 -5.24 -6.35
N LEU A 33 0.15 -4.12 -6.11
CA LEU A 33 -0.34 -3.75 -4.79
C LEU A 33 -1.80 -4.22 -4.70
N LEU A 34 -2.10 -5.12 -3.76
CA LEU A 34 -3.43 -5.69 -3.55
C LEU A 34 -3.89 -5.41 -2.12
N GLY A 35 -5.09 -4.89 -1.94
CA GLY A 35 -5.59 -4.57 -0.60
C GLY A 35 -6.86 -3.74 -0.57
N GLY A 36 -7.15 -3.26 0.63
CA GLY A 36 -8.26 -2.37 0.92
C GLY A 36 -8.01 -0.90 0.53
N THR A 37 -8.66 0.00 1.26
CA THR A 37 -8.56 1.46 1.08
C THR A 37 -7.12 1.99 1.13
N LEU A 38 -6.27 1.43 2.00
CA LEU A 38 -4.84 1.78 2.09
C LEU A 38 -4.13 1.62 0.74
N ILE A 39 -4.40 0.52 0.05
CA ILE A 39 -3.81 0.27 -1.26
C ILE A 39 -4.50 1.14 -2.32
N GLU A 40 -5.84 1.19 -2.33
CA GLU A 40 -6.57 1.94 -3.37
C GLU A 40 -6.10 3.40 -3.43
N ARG A 41 -5.94 4.05 -2.28
CA ARG A 41 -5.56 5.48 -2.22
C ARG A 41 -4.11 5.77 -2.57
N GLU A 42 -3.20 4.80 -2.50
CA GLU A 42 -1.83 5.00 -2.99
C GLU A 42 -1.82 5.36 -4.48
N GLN A 43 -2.82 4.94 -5.26
CA GLN A 43 -2.92 5.36 -6.67
C GLN A 43 -3.09 6.88 -6.81
N VAL A 44 -3.77 7.52 -5.85
CA VAL A 44 -4.06 8.96 -5.83
C VAL A 44 -2.89 9.73 -5.24
N GLU A 45 -2.18 9.14 -4.27
CA GLU A 45 -1.11 9.82 -3.54
C GLU A 45 0.26 9.62 -4.21
N GLY A 46 0.54 8.43 -4.73
CA GLY A 46 1.75 8.10 -5.51
C GLY A 46 3.05 8.15 -4.71
N TYR A 47 2.99 8.13 -3.38
CA TYR A 47 4.13 8.33 -2.50
C TYR A 47 4.81 7.03 -2.06
N TRP A 48 4.32 5.87 -2.47
CA TRP A 48 5.01 4.57 -2.38
C TRP A 48 5.67 4.20 -3.71
N GLU A 49 4.94 4.32 -4.83
CA GLU A 49 5.49 3.97 -6.14
C GLU A 49 6.66 4.89 -6.53
N SER A 50 6.50 6.21 -6.34
CA SER A 50 7.54 7.19 -6.72
C SER A 50 8.91 6.92 -6.09
N PRO A 51 9.03 6.77 -4.75
CA PRO A 51 10.34 6.53 -4.15
C PRO A 51 10.87 5.12 -4.43
N LEU A 52 10.02 4.12 -4.68
CA LEU A 52 10.49 2.81 -5.15
C LEU A 52 11.08 2.89 -6.56
N THR A 53 10.41 3.61 -7.47
CA THR A 53 10.90 3.87 -8.83
C THR A 53 12.23 4.63 -8.83
N LEU A 54 12.37 5.62 -7.95
CA LEU A 54 13.60 6.42 -7.80
C LEU A 54 14.73 5.67 -7.09
N ALA A 55 14.43 4.61 -6.32
CA ALA A 55 15.43 3.89 -5.53
C ALA A 55 16.17 2.79 -6.30
N VAL A 56 15.70 2.41 -7.49
CA VAL A 56 16.27 1.32 -8.30
C VAL A 56 16.67 1.80 -9.69
N ASP A 57 17.74 1.25 -10.26
CA ASP A 57 18.24 1.65 -11.60
C ASP A 57 17.81 0.68 -12.71
N PHE A 58 17.05 -0.36 -12.37
CA PHE A 58 16.50 -1.32 -13.32
C PHE A 58 15.01 -1.06 -13.62
N PRO A 59 14.47 -1.62 -14.71
CA PRO A 59 13.03 -1.55 -15.00
C PRO A 59 12.20 -2.32 -13.96
N VAL A 60 11.15 -1.68 -13.46
CA VAL A 60 10.12 -2.26 -12.57
C VAL A 60 8.80 -1.58 -12.91
N SER A 61 7.68 -2.30 -12.84
CA SER A 61 6.35 -1.71 -13.06
C SER A 61 5.41 -2.04 -11.90
N PHE A 62 4.46 -1.13 -11.66
CA PHE A 62 3.52 -1.22 -10.54
C PHE A 62 2.08 -1.20 -11.04
N ARG A 63 1.24 -2.05 -10.45
CA ARG A 63 -0.19 -2.15 -10.73
C ARG A 63 -0.94 -2.09 -9.42
N ASN A 64 -1.71 -1.02 -9.22
CA ASN A 64 -2.57 -0.88 -8.06
C ASN A 64 -3.91 -1.58 -8.30
N LEU A 65 -4.18 -2.64 -7.54
CA LEU A 65 -5.46 -3.36 -7.51
C LEU A 65 -6.18 -3.20 -6.16
N GLY A 66 -5.98 -2.05 -5.51
CA GLY A 66 -6.68 -1.71 -4.28
C GLY A 66 -8.17 -1.48 -4.50
N TRP A 67 -8.98 -1.89 -3.53
CA TRP A 67 -10.42 -1.64 -3.53
C TRP A 67 -10.87 -1.13 -2.16
N SER A 68 -11.49 0.04 -2.12
CA SER A 68 -11.93 0.67 -0.87
C SER A 68 -12.97 -0.18 -0.16
N GLY A 69 -12.77 -0.42 1.14
CA GLY A 69 -13.60 -1.32 1.93
C GLY A 69 -13.42 -2.82 1.62
N ASP A 70 -12.37 -3.19 0.89
CA ASP A 70 -12.03 -4.61 0.68
C ASP A 70 -11.49 -5.27 1.95
N THR A 71 -11.62 -6.58 1.99
CA THR A 71 -11.11 -7.49 3.02
C THR A 71 -10.37 -8.65 2.34
N VAL A 72 -9.74 -9.54 3.10
CA VAL A 72 -9.13 -10.79 2.57
C VAL A 72 -10.13 -11.74 1.89
N TRP A 73 -11.44 -11.49 2.02
CA TRP A 73 -12.50 -12.21 1.30
C TRP A 73 -12.80 -11.63 -0.09
N CYS A 74 -12.29 -10.44 -0.41
CA CYS A 74 -12.50 -9.73 -1.67
C CYS A 74 -13.99 -9.51 -2.05
N GLU A 75 -14.87 -9.49 -1.06
CA GLU A 75 -16.33 -9.48 -1.25
C GLU A 75 -16.84 -8.18 -1.89
N SER A 76 -16.23 -7.04 -1.55
CA SER A 76 -16.56 -5.72 -2.10
C SER A 76 -16.38 -5.64 -3.62
N ARG A 77 -15.58 -6.54 -4.21
CA ARG A 77 -15.31 -6.61 -5.65
C ARG A 77 -16.44 -7.27 -6.45
N GLY A 78 -17.40 -7.91 -5.78
CA GLY A 78 -18.59 -8.46 -6.43
C GLY A 78 -19.51 -7.37 -6.99
N MET A 79 -19.50 -6.17 -6.37
CA MET A 79 -20.40 -5.06 -6.67
C MET A 79 -21.88 -5.44 -6.60
N PHE A 80 -22.44 -5.94 -7.72
CA PHE A 80 -23.83 -6.39 -7.86
C PHE A 80 -23.94 -7.91 -8.02
N ASP A 81 -22.81 -8.60 -8.15
CA ASP A 81 -22.71 -10.06 -8.18
C ASP A 81 -22.48 -10.60 -6.75
N PRO A 82 -22.72 -11.91 -6.51
CA PRO A 82 -22.40 -12.54 -5.23
C PRO A 82 -20.91 -12.39 -4.85
N PRO A 83 -20.55 -12.37 -3.55
CA PRO A 83 -19.16 -12.19 -3.09
C PRO A 83 -18.13 -13.11 -3.77
N ALA A 84 -18.50 -14.37 -4.03
CA ALA A 84 -17.63 -15.34 -4.71
C ALA A 84 -17.21 -14.88 -6.12
N ALA A 85 -18.06 -14.15 -6.83
CA ALA A 85 -17.73 -13.59 -8.14
C ALA A 85 -16.69 -12.46 -8.02
N GLY A 86 -16.73 -11.68 -6.93
CA GLY A 86 -15.73 -10.66 -6.62
C GLY A 86 -14.34 -11.26 -6.40
N TYR A 87 -14.26 -12.33 -5.59
CA TYR A 87 -13.02 -13.06 -5.36
C TYR A 87 -12.47 -13.69 -6.66
N ALA A 88 -13.33 -14.34 -7.45
CA ALA A 88 -12.93 -14.92 -8.74
C ALA A 88 -12.39 -13.86 -9.72
N ARG A 89 -13.02 -12.68 -9.78
CA ARG A 89 -12.58 -11.56 -10.62
C ARG A 89 -11.22 -11.02 -10.19
N MET A 90 -10.95 -10.95 -8.88
CA MET A 90 -9.63 -10.57 -8.37
C MET A 90 -8.56 -11.56 -8.85
N LEU A 91 -8.81 -12.86 -8.75
CA LEU A 91 -7.88 -13.88 -9.26
C LEU A 91 -7.65 -13.77 -10.77
N GLU A 92 -8.71 -13.51 -11.55
CA GLU A 92 -8.60 -13.27 -12.99
C GLU A 92 -7.70 -12.06 -13.30
N GLN A 93 -7.89 -10.94 -12.59
CA GLN A 93 -7.06 -9.74 -12.74
C GLN A 93 -5.58 -10.02 -12.42
N ILE A 94 -5.31 -10.77 -11.34
CA ILE A 94 -3.96 -11.20 -11.00
C ILE A 94 -3.36 -12.09 -12.10
N GLN A 95 -4.15 -13.02 -12.66
CA GLN A 95 -3.71 -13.87 -13.76
C GLN A 95 -3.38 -13.06 -15.02
N GLN A 96 -4.22 -12.08 -15.37
CA GLN A 96 -4.01 -11.21 -16.53
C GLN A 96 -2.75 -10.35 -16.39
N ILE A 97 -2.50 -9.78 -15.20
CA ILE A 97 -1.29 -8.99 -14.93
C ILE A 97 -0.03 -9.86 -14.85
N ASN A 98 -0.20 -11.11 -14.39
CA ASN A 98 0.87 -12.07 -14.18
C ASN A 98 2.04 -11.50 -13.35
N PRO A 99 1.80 -11.02 -12.11
CA PRO A 99 2.84 -10.38 -11.30
C PRO A 99 3.95 -11.34 -10.89
N THR A 100 5.13 -10.80 -10.64
CA THR A 100 6.27 -11.53 -10.03
C THR A 100 6.36 -11.25 -8.52
N LEU A 101 5.82 -10.12 -8.08
CA LEU A 101 5.76 -9.69 -6.68
C LEU A 101 4.37 -9.13 -6.37
N ILE A 102 3.76 -9.54 -5.27
CA ILE A 102 2.51 -8.97 -4.77
C ILE A 102 2.75 -8.40 -3.36
N LEU A 103 2.44 -7.12 -3.17
CA LEU A 103 2.37 -6.45 -1.88
C LEU A 103 0.92 -6.51 -1.40
N LEU A 104 0.67 -7.11 -0.24
CA LEU A 104 -0.66 -7.26 0.34
C LEU A 104 -0.87 -6.32 1.52
N GLY A 105 -1.86 -5.42 1.41
CA GLY A 105 -2.26 -4.46 2.44
C GLY A 105 -3.69 -4.72 2.92
N TYR A 106 -3.83 -5.68 3.85
CA TYR A 106 -5.09 -6.07 4.49
C TYR A 106 -4.96 -6.05 6.02
N GLY A 107 -6.07 -6.09 6.74
CA GLY A 107 -6.13 -6.15 8.21
C GLY A 107 -6.77 -4.93 8.86
N ASN A 108 -6.82 -3.77 8.21
CA ASN A 108 -7.44 -2.57 8.78
C ASN A 108 -8.97 -2.70 8.87
N SER A 109 -9.62 -3.18 7.81
CA SER A 109 -11.07 -3.43 7.80
C SER A 109 -11.42 -4.54 8.80
N GLU A 110 -10.65 -5.62 8.78
CA GLU A 110 -10.89 -6.82 9.58
C GLU A 110 -10.67 -6.58 11.08
N ALA A 111 -9.75 -5.68 11.46
CA ALA A 111 -9.52 -5.33 12.87
C ALA A 111 -10.74 -4.71 13.57
N PHE A 112 -11.73 -4.20 12.83
CA PHE A 112 -13.00 -3.75 13.43
C PHE A 112 -13.84 -4.90 14.00
N ASP A 113 -13.68 -6.11 13.49
CA ASP A 113 -14.45 -7.27 13.94
C ASP A 113 -13.95 -7.88 15.26
N GLY A 114 -12.85 -7.37 15.81
CA GLY A 114 -12.34 -7.79 17.11
C GLY A 114 -11.53 -9.09 17.08
N PRO A 115 -11.03 -9.51 18.26
CA PRO A 115 -10.24 -10.74 18.41
C PRO A 115 -11.00 -12.02 18.05
N GLU A 116 -12.33 -12.01 18.13
CA GLU A 116 -13.19 -13.18 17.89
C GLU A 116 -13.15 -13.67 16.44
N LYS A 117 -12.67 -12.83 15.50
CA LYS A 117 -12.55 -13.18 14.08
C LYS A 117 -11.13 -13.52 13.62
N LEU A 118 -10.14 -13.52 14.50
CA LEU A 118 -8.73 -13.76 14.15
C LEU A 118 -8.52 -15.11 13.45
N ASP A 119 -9.18 -16.18 13.89
CA ASP A 119 -9.01 -17.50 13.27
C ASP A 119 -9.59 -17.55 11.86
N ALA A 120 -10.76 -16.94 11.64
CA ALA A 120 -11.37 -16.83 10.32
C ALA A 120 -10.52 -15.97 9.38
N PHE A 121 -9.98 -14.86 9.88
CA PHE A 121 -9.05 -14.01 9.15
C PHE A 121 -7.77 -14.77 8.78
N ARG A 122 -7.15 -15.49 9.72
CA ARG A 122 -5.94 -16.29 9.49
C ARG A 122 -6.17 -17.31 8.38
N GLU A 123 -7.28 -18.04 8.45
CA GLU A 123 -7.60 -19.09 7.47
C GLU A 123 -7.87 -18.50 6.09
N GLN A 124 -8.66 -17.42 6.01
CA GLN A 124 -8.94 -16.78 4.73
C GLN A 124 -7.68 -16.15 4.12
N TYR A 125 -6.83 -15.50 4.91
CA TYR A 125 -5.58 -14.91 4.41
C TYR A 125 -4.64 -16.01 3.90
N ARG A 126 -4.50 -17.12 4.63
CA ARG A 126 -3.74 -18.29 4.16
C ARG A 126 -4.26 -18.82 2.83
N LYS A 127 -5.59 -18.96 2.70
CA LYS A 127 -6.23 -19.35 1.44
C LYS A 127 -5.93 -18.35 0.32
N LEU A 128 -6.03 -17.05 0.59
CA LEU A 128 -5.71 -16.01 -0.38
C LEU A 128 -4.27 -16.12 -0.89
N LEU A 129 -3.30 -16.33 0.00
CA LEU A 129 -1.89 -16.53 -0.39
C LEU A 129 -1.71 -17.78 -1.26
N ALA A 130 -2.39 -18.88 -0.92
CA ALA A 130 -2.35 -20.11 -1.69
C ALA A 130 -2.97 -19.93 -3.10
N ASP A 131 -4.09 -19.24 -3.20
CA ASP A 131 -4.78 -18.99 -4.49
C ASP A 131 -4.02 -17.99 -5.37
N LEU A 132 -3.33 -17.02 -4.76
CA LEU A 132 -2.49 -16.05 -5.48
C LEU A 132 -1.15 -16.64 -5.93
N ALA A 133 -0.76 -17.79 -5.38
CA ALA A 133 0.53 -18.42 -5.67
C ALA A 133 0.69 -18.68 -7.18
N GLY A 134 1.92 -18.64 -7.64
CA GLY A 134 2.25 -18.82 -9.03
C GLY A 134 3.74 -19.07 -9.24
N PRO A 135 4.17 -19.44 -10.45
CA PRO A 135 5.55 -19.77 -10.72
C PRO A 135 6.46 -18.57 -10.40
N LYS A 136 7.37 -18.76 -9.43
CA LYS A 136 8.33 -17.74 -8.95
C LYS A 136 7.69 -16.47 -8.37
N ARG A 137 6.41 -16.52 -8.01
CA ARG A 137 5.71 -15.38 -7.38
C ARG A 137 6.15 -15.20 -5.94
N ARG A 138 6.41 -13.95 -5.57
CA ARG A 138 6.83 -13.56 -4.23
C ARG A 138 5.78 -12.68 -3.58
N PHE A 139 5.76 -12.71 -2.26
CA PHE A 139 4.81 -11.94 -1.46
C PHE A 139 5.54 -11.05 -0.47
N VAL A 140 5.00 -9.85 -0.30
CA VAL A 140 5.33 -8.91 0.78
C VAL A 140 4.03 -8.63 1.51
N LEU A 141 3.95 -8.95 2.79
CA LEU A 141 2.77 -8.67 3.61
C LEU A 141 3.05 -7.41 4.41
N LEU A 142 2.17 -6.41 4.27
CA LEU A 142 2.23 -5.18 5.02
C LEU A 142 1.42 -5.32 6.31
N SER A 143 1.89 -4.71 7.40
CA SER A 143 1.05 -4.56 8.58
C SER A 143 -0.14 -3.65 8.28
N PRO A 144 -1.28 -3.85 8.96
CA PRO A 144 -2.28 -2.81 9.07
C PRO A 144 -1.71 -1.59 9.80
N THR A 145 -2.32 -0.43 9.57
CA THR A 145 -1.89 0.86 10.15
C THR A 145 -2.68 1.21 11.40
N TYR A 146 -2.07 1.97 12.33
CA TYR A 146 -2.79 2.43 13.51
C TYR A 146 -3.84 3.49 13.19
N MET A 147 -4.84 3.57 14.06
CA MET A 147 -5.74 4.71 14.13
C MET A 147 -5.11 5.85 14.94
N GLU A 148 -5.15 7.07 14.41
CA GLU A 148 -4.82 8.29 15.13
C GLU A 148 -6.06 8.90 15.82
N ALA A 149 -5.93 9.30 17.07
CA ALA A 149 -7.02 9.94 17.80
C ALA A 149 -7.32 11.36 17.28
N SER A 150 -6.33 12.10 16.80
CA SER A 150 -6.41 13.55 16.60
C SER A 150 -6.87 14.01 15.21
N SER A 151 -7.24 13.09 14.32
CA SER A 151 -7.51 13.40 12.91
C SER A 151 -8.97 13.23 12.50
N VAL A 152 -9.91 12.96 13.43
CA VAL A 152 -11.34 12.91 13.06
C VAL A 152 -11.94 14.33 13.05
N PRO A 153 -12.38 14.86 11.89
CA PRO A 153 -12.92 16.22 11.84
C PRO A 153 -14.18 16.37 12.70
N GLY A 154 -14.20 17.38 13.57
CA GLY A 154 -15.38 17.72 14.37
C GLY A 154 -15.63 16.86 15.62
N ILE A 155 -14.72 15.93 15.97
CA ILE A 155 -14.81 15.14 17.20
C ILE A 155 -13.64 15.51 18.13
N ASP A 156 -13.92 15.65 19.43
CA ASP A 156 -12.87 15.96 20.39
C ASP A 156 -11.87 14.79 20.54
N ARG A 157 -10.60 15.14 20.75
CA ARG A 157 -9.48 14.19 20.80
C ARG A 157 -9.59 13.20 21.96
N GLN A 158 -10.24 13.57 23.06
CA GLN A 158 -10.35 12.71 24.23
C GLN A 158 -11.33 11.56 23.97
N SER A 159 -12.44 11.86 23.30
CA SER A 159 -13.45 10.88 22.89
C SER A 159 -12.90 9.86 21.89
N THR A 160 -12.06 10.29 20.95
CA THR A 160 -11.45 9.39 19.95
C THR A 160 -10.27 8.58 20.50
N ALA A 161 -9.56 9.07 21.52
CA ALA A 161 -8.39 8.39 22.09
C ALA A 161 -8.71 7.00 22.65
N ALA A 162 -9.80 6.87 23.42
CA ALA A 162 -10.19 5.58 23.99
C ALA A 162 -10.61 4.58 22.90
N HIS A 163 -11.25 5.05 21.82
CA HIS A 163 -11.61 4.21 20.69
C HIS A 163 -10.37 3.77 19.90
N ALA A 164 -9.50 4.71 19.56
CA ALA A 164 -8.23 4.43 18.88
C ALA A 164 -7.37 3.43 19.68
N GLN A 165 -7.32 3.55 21.01
CA GLN A 165 -6.61 2.60 21.85
C GLN A 165 -7.17 1.17 21.72
N ARG A 166 -8.49 1.00 21.79
CA ARG A 166 -9.12 -0.33 21.66
C ARG A 166 -8.92 -0.91 20.25
N TYR A 167 -9.10 -0.09 19.23
CA TYR A 167 -8.88 -0.51 17.84
C TYR A 167 -7.41 -0.86 17.58
N ASN A 168 -6.46 -0.08 18.10
CA ASN A 168 -5.03 -0.34 17.92
C ASN A 168 -4.57 -1.62 18.63
N ALA A 169 -5.23 -2.01 19.73
CA ALA A 169 -5.01 -3.34 20.32
C ALA A 169 -5.42 -4.47 19.37
N ASN A 170 -6.51 -4.31 18.61
CA ASN A 170 -6.87 -5.25 17.54
C ASN A 170 -5.84 -5.20 16.40
N ILE A 171 -5.40 -4.02 15.97
CA ILE A 171 -4.35 -3.87 14.94
C ILE A 171 -3.11 -4.68 15.29
N ASP A 172 -2.70 -4.70 16.55
CA ASP A 172 -1.55 -5.51 16.99
C ASP A 172 -1.79 -7.01 16.86
N LEU A 173 -3.00 -7.48 17.18
CA LEU A 173 -3.38 -8.89 17.03
C LEU A 173 -3.41 -9.33 15.56
N TYR A 174 -4.04 -8.53 14.69
CA TYR A 174 -4.11 -8.82 13.26
C TYR A 174 -2.72 -8.72 12.60
N ALA A 175 -1.90 -7.75 12.98
CA ALA A 175 -0.51 -7.66 12.52
C ALA A 175 0.32 -8.87 12.94
N ALA A 176 0.13 -9.41 14.15
CA ALA A 176 0.82 -10.62 14.60
C ALA A 176 0.45 -11.84 13.73
N VAL A 177 -0.83 -12.00 13.37
CA VAL A 177 -1.27 -13.06 12.44
C VAL A 177 -0.63 -12.91 11.06
N ILE A 178 -0.59 -11.69 10.51
CA ILE A 178 0.01 -11.48 9.19
C ILE A 178 1.53 -11.73 9.23
N GLN A 179 2.20 -11.35 10.32
CA GLN A 179 3.61 -11.65 10.52
C GLN A 179 3.88 -13.16 10.62
N GLU A 180 3.02 -13.91 11.32
CA GLU A 180 3.06 -15.38 11.39
C GLU A 180 2.92 -15.98 9.98
N LEU A 181 1.89 -15.59 9.23
CA LEU A 181 1.65 -16.04 7.86
C LEU A 181 2.82 -15.71 6.93
N ALA A 182 3.46 -14.55 7.10
CA ALA A 182 4.64 -14.20 6.32
C ALA A 182 5.80 -15.16 6.58
N ARG A 183 6.05 -15.51 7.85
CA ARG A 183 7.10 -16.47 8.23
C ARG A 183 6.81 -17.86 7.68
N ASP A 184 5.59 -18.36 7.86
CA ASP A 184 5.19 -19.70 7.44
C ASP A 184 5.19 -19.86 5.91
N GLY A 185 4.79 -18.80 5.19
CA GLY A 185 4.75 -18.78 3.73
C GLY A 185 6.05 -18.39 3.03
N ALA A 186 7.15 -18.21 3.78
CA ALA A 186 8.42 -17.65 3.28
C ALA A 186 8.24 -16.31 2.52
N ALA A 187 7.26 -15.51 2.92
CA ALA A 187 7.01 -14.16 2.43
C ALA A 187 7.80 -13.13 3.25
N SER A 188 8.02 -11.95 2.67
CA SER A 188 8.59 -10.83 3.42
C SER A 188 7.51 -10.09 4.19
N TRP A 189 7.87 -9.50 5.31
CA TRP A 189 6.98 -8.71 6.18
C TRP A 189 7.52 -7.30 6.31
N ILE A 190 6.64 -6.30 6.16
CA ILE A 190 6.97 -4.90 6.41
C ILE A 190 5.97 -4.33 7.41
N ASP A 191 6.49 -3.86 8.55
CA ASP A 191 5.69 -3.23 9.59
C ASP A 191 5.61 -1.72 9.37
N LEU A 192 4.40 -1.22 9.12
CA LEU A 192 4.11 0.21 8.92
C LEU A 192 3.75 0.93 10.23
N ARG A 193 3.40 0.18 11.29
CA ARG A 193 3.01 0.75 12.60
C ARG A 193 4.06 1.68 13.22
N PRO A 194 5.38 1.43 13.12
CA PRO A 194 6.40 2.33 13.67
C PRO A 194 6.34 3.75 13.10
N ALA A 195 5.81 3.96 11.89
CA ALA A 195 5.64 5.28 11.31
C ALA A 195 4.79 6.20 12.21
N PHE A 196 3.76 5.64 12.86
CA PHE A 196 2.86 6.38 13.74
C PHE A 196 3.52 6.76 15.06
N SER A 197 4.33 5.87 15.64
CA SER A 197 5.10 6.18 16.85
C SER A 197 6.17 7.22 16.57
N ALA A 198 6.87 7.12 15.43
CA ALA A 198 7.90 8.08 15.02
C ALA A 198 7.34 9.47 14.72
N SER A 199 6.08 9.55 14.29
CA SER A 199 5.37 10.80 14.00
C SER A 199 4.51 11.30 15.17
N ALA A 200 4.57 10.67 16.34
CA ALA A 200 3.78 11.07 17.49
C ALA A 200 4.07 12.52 17.90
N GLY A 201 3.02 13.35 17.97
CA GLY A 201 3.15 14.78 18.29
C GLY A 201 3.55 15.69 17.11
N SER A 202 3.63 15.14 15.89
CA SER A 202 3.88 15.90 14.66
C SER A 202 2.60 16.05 13.82
N THR A 203 2.73 16.39 12.53
CA THR A 203 1.61 16.44 11.58
C THR A 203 0.89 15.07 11.51
N PRO A 204 -0.45 15.04 11.63
CA PRO A 204 -1.20 13.79 11.53
C PRO A 204 -0.93 13.06 10.21
N LEU A 205 -0.84 11.72 10.28
CA LEU A 205 -0.63 10.86 9.12
C LEU A 205 -1.93 10.44 8.43
N THR A 206 -3.09 10.73 9.04
CA THR A 206 -4.41 10.32 8.56
C THR A 206 -5.37 11.50 8.42
N ASP A 207 -6.33 11.39 7.50
CA ASP A 207 -7.38 12.40 7.26
C ASP A 207 -8.54 12.30 8.27
N ASN A 208 -8.80 11.11 8.80
CA ASN A 208 -10.00 10.79 9.57
C ASN A 208 -9.74 9.79 10.71
N GLY A 209 -8.49 9.69 11.15
CA GLY A 209 -8.05 8.69 12.12
C GLY A 209 -7.60 7.37 11.49
N ILE A 210 -8.11 6.98 10.31
CA ILE A 210 -7.84 5.64 9.73
C ILE A 210 -7.10 5.75 8.41
N THR A 211 -7.63 6.58 7.51
CA THR A 211 -7.17 6.69 6.14
C THR A 211 -5.92 7.54 6.09
N LEU A 212 -4.81 6.98 5.60
CA LEU A 212 -3.59 7.76 5.39
C LEU A 212 -3.87 8.96 4.48
N ASN A 213 -3.34 10.12 4.88
CA ASN A 213 -3.27 11.30 4.05
C ASN A 213 -1.94 11.33 3.28
N ALA A 214 -1.72 12.34 2.45
CA ALA A 214 -0.47 12.51 1.70
C ALA A 214 0.79 12.42 2.58
N GLN A 215 0.75 12.99 3.80
CA GLN A 215 1.88 12.92 4.75
C GLN A 215 2.10 11.49 5.24
N GLY A 216 1.02 10.76 5.54
CA GLY A 216 1.06 9.34 5.89
C GLY A 216 1.69 8.47 4.81
N TYR A 217 1.28 8.65 3.56
CA TYR A 217 1.89 7.94 2.43
C TYR A 217 3.35 8.33 2.21
N TRP A 218 3.70 9.62 2.35
CA TRP A 218 5.08 10.08 2.24
C TRP A 218 5.98 9.46 3.32
N VAL A 219 5.54 9.42 4.59
CA VAL A 219 6.30 8.81 5.68
C VAL A 219 6.44 7.30 5.48
N THR A 220 5.36 6.60 5.21
CA THR A 220 5.37 5.13 5.03
C THR A 220 6.10 4.70 3.76
N GLY A 221 6.04 5.49 2.69
CA GLY A 221 6.79 5.28 1.46
C GLY A 221 8.30 5.18 1.70
N ARG A 222 8.84 5.93 2.66
CA ARG A 222 10.26 5.85 3.04
C ARG A 222 10.64 4.50 3.67
N TYR A 223 9.75 3.94 4.48
CA TYR A 223 9.93 2.61 5.07
C TYR A 223 9.91 1.54 3.99
N LEU A 224 8.96 1.65 3.06
CA LEU A 224 8.85 0.75 1.92
C LEU A 224 10.09 0.82 1.01
N SER A 225 10.61 2.00 0.68
CA SER A 225 11.81 2.13 -0.14
C SER A 225 13.03 1.49 0.49
N LEU A 226 13.25 1.68 1.79
CA LEU A 226 14.34 1.00 2.49
C LEU A 226 14.17 -0.52 2.44
N ALA A 227 12.98 -1.03 2.78
CA ALA A 227 12.74 -2.47 2.86
C ALA A 227 12.73 -3.17 1.49
N LEU A 228 12.19 -2.52 0.46
CA LEU A 228 11.99 -3.12 -0.86
C LEU A 228 13.16 -2.88 -1.81
N ALA A 229 13.76 -1.69 -1.81
CA ALA A 229 14.87 -1.36 -2.70
C ALA A 229 16.25 -1.51 -2.04
N GLY A 230 16.32 -1.74 -0.73
CA GLY A 230 17.58 -1.79 0.03
C GLY A 230 18.33 -0.45 0.07
N ARG A 231 17.66 0.64 -0.35
CA ARG A 231 18.23 1.98 -0.45
C ARG A 231 17.35 2.96 0.29
N GLN A 232 17.91 3.60 1.32
CA GLN A 232 17.27 4.73 1.97
C GLN A 232 17.51 5.99 1.15
N LEU A 233 16.47 6.50 0.50
CA LEU A 233 16.53 7.81 -0.15
C LEU A 233 16.57 8.92 0.92
N SER A 234 17.41 9.93 0.69
CA SER A 234 17.40 11.16 1.48
C SER A 234 16.11 11.96 1.22
N ILE A 235 15.78 12.93 2.08
CA ILE A 235 14.55 13.72 1.94
C ILE A 235 14.53 14.48 0.61
N GLU A 236 15.69 14.99 0.18
CA GLU A 236 15.90 15.68 -1.09
C GLU A 236 15.79 14.73 -2.29
N GLN A 237 15.87 13.42 -2.03
CA GLN A 237 15.72 12.36 -3.02
C GLN A 237 14.27 11.89 -3.19
N LEU A 238 13.35 12.34 -2.35
CA LEU A 238 11.94 11.99 -2.44
C LEU A 238 11.17 13.08 -3.18
N PRO A 239 9.99 12.77 -3.74
CA PRO A 239 9.02 13.81 -4.04
C PRO A 239 8.82 14.67 -2.77
N PRO A 240 8.67 15.99 -2.91
CA PRO A 240 8.58 16.89 -1.78
C PRO A 240 7.43 16.46 -0.85
N PRO A 241 7.60 16.63 0.47
CA PRO A 241 6.50 16.40 1.39
C PRO A 241 5.32 17.32 0.99
N PRO A 242 4.08 16.86 1.17
CA PRO A 242 2.91 17.63 0.78
C PRO A 242 2.86 18.97 1.53
N ILE A 243 2.73 20.07 0.79
CA ILE A 243 2.66 21.43 1.36
C ILE A 243 1.28 21.69 1.99
N THR A 244 0.24 20.97 1.54
CA THR A 244 -1.12 21.01 2.08
C THR A 244 -1.72 19.60 2.12
N THR A 245 -2.72 19.38 2.98
CA THR A 245 -3.49 18.11 3.08
C THR A 245 -4.42 17.88 1.89
N VAL A 246 -4.33 18.68 0.82
CA VAL A 246 -5.24 18.59 -0.33
C VAL A 246 -4.62 17.73 -1.42
N SER A 247 -5.12 16.50 -1.54
CA SER A 247 -4.86 15.60 -2.65
C SER A 247 -5.27 16.24 -3.98
N GLY A 248 -4.50 16.01 -5.06
CA GLY A 248 -4.98 16.24 -6.43
C GLY A 248 -4.61 17.57 -7.09
N ARG A 249 -3.67 18.35 -6.56
CA ARG A 249 -3.14 19.51 -7.30
C ARG A 249 -2.04 19.07 -8.27
N GLU A 250 -2.20 19.43 -9.54
CA GLU A 250 -1.13 19.32 -10.54
C GLU A 250 0.11 20.12 -10.10
N PRO A 251 1.32 19.59 -10.32
CA PRO A 251 2.53 20.35 -10.10
C PRO A 251 2.55 21.61 -10.97
N GLY A 252 2.89 22.75 -10.38
CA GLY A 252 3.20 23.94 -11.16
C GLY A 252 4.45 23.74 -12.02
N GLU A 253 4.64 24.57 -13.04
CA GLU A 253 5.78 24.49 -13.99
C GLU A 253 7.16 24.45 -13.30
N ASN A 254 7.27 25.05 -12.10
CA ASN A 254 8.51 25.10 -11.30
C ASN A 254 8.66 23.92 -10.31
N ALA A 255 7.81 22.89 -10.37
CA ALA A 255 7.91 21.73 -9.51
C ALA A 255 9.19 20.94 -9.76
N SER A 256 9.75 20.34 -8.70
CA SER A 256 10.93 19.49 -8.82
C SER A 256 10.68 18.31 -9.78
N VAL A 257 11.73 17.79 -10.42
CA VAL A 257 11.65 16.61 -11.30
C VAL A 257 10.99 15.41 -10.60
N ARG A 258 11.23 15.24 -9.29
CA ARG A 258 10.65 14.15 -8.49
C ARG A 258 9.14 14.30 -8.30
N GLU A 259 8.67 15.53 -8.17
CA GLU A 259 7.24 15.83 -8.09
C GLU A 259 6.56 15.66 -9.45
N GLN A 260 7.21 16.10 -10.53
CA GLN A 260 6.73 15.83 -11.89
C GLN A 260 6.62 14.32 -12.15
N LEU A 261 7.63 13.53 -11.74
CA LEU A 261 7.60 12.07 -11.83
C LEU A 261 6.44 11.47 -11.04
N ARG A 262 6.19 11.95 -9.82
CA ARG A 262 5.04 11.53 -9.00
C ARG A 262 3.71 11.83 -9.71
N SER A 263 3.58 13.00 -10.35
CA SER A 263 2.38 13.34 -11.12
C SER A 263 2.14 12.38 -12.28
N VAL A 264 3.18 12.09 -13.07
CA VAL A 264 3.07 11.13 -14.19
C VAL A 264 2.69 9.72 -13.69
N ILE A 265 3.20 9.32 -12.53
CA ILE A 265 2.80 8.07 -11.86
C ILE A 265 1.31 8.08 -11.48
N ARG A 266 0.80 9.19 -10.94
CA ARG A 266 -0.62 9.34 -10.59
C ARG A 266 -1.51 9.26 -11.83
N ASP A 267 -1.16 9.96 -12.90
CA ASP A 267 -1.90 9.92 -14.18
C ASP A 267 -1.94 8.49 -14.72
N LYS A 268 -0.78 7.80 -14.74
CA LYS A 268 -0.69 6.39 -15.15
C LYS A 268 -1.57 5.49 -14.29
N ASN A 269 -1.57 5.70 -12.97
CA ASN A 269 -2.35 4.91 -12.03
C ASN A 269 -3.86 5.16 -12.14
N GLU A 270 -4.30 6.39 -12.42
CA GLU A 270 -5.70 6.73 -12.70
C GLU A 270 -6.20 6.01 -13.96
N LEU A 271 -5.42 6.03 -15.05
CA LEU A 271 -5.76 5.31 -16.28
C LEU A 271 -5.81 3.79 -16.06
N LEU A 272 -4.85 3.23 -15.30
CA LEU A 272 -4.89 1.82 -14.91
C LEU A 272 -6.16 1.49 -14.13
N PHE A 273 -6.56 2.35 -13.19
CA PHE A 273 -7.78 2.14 -12.41
C PHE A 273 -9.03 2.16 -13.27
N HIS A 274 -9.18 3.11 -14.18
CA HIS A 274 -10.29 3.13 -15.13
C HIS A 274 -10.30 1.90 -16.05
N ARG A 275 -9.12 1.39 -16.39
CA ARG A 275 -8.96 0.18 -17.18
C ARG A 275 -9.46 -1.07 -16.44
N TRP A 276 -8.99 -1.34 -15.22
CA TRP A 276 -9.35 -2.58 -14.51
C TRP A 276 -10.68 -2.46 -13.72
N ARG A 277 -11.10 -1.24 -13.39
CA ARG A 277 -12.35 -0.91 -12.66
C ARG A 277 -13.03 0.31 -13.30
N PRO A 278 -13.68 0.14 -14.47
CA PRO A 278 -14.41 1.25 -15.08
C PRO A 278 -15.62 1.65 -14.25
N GLN A 279 -15.91 2.95 -14.18
CA GLN A 279 -16.99 3.51 -13.36
C GLN A 279 -18.37 2.94 -13.74
N ASN A 280 -18.64 2.75 -15.04
CA ASN A 280 -19.92 2.24 -15.55
C ASN A 280 -19.90 0.72 -15.80
N PHE A 281 -19.29 -0.05 -14.90
CA PHE A 281 -19.11 -1.50 -15.06
C PHE A 281 -20.41 -2.24 -15.45
N THR A 282 -21.55 -1.90 -14.86
CA THR A 282 -22.84 -2.55 -15.15
C THR A 282 -23.30 -2.39 -16.59
N TYR A 283 -22.96 -1.27 -17.23
CA TYR A 283 -23.27 -0.95 -18.62
C TYR A 283 -22.24 -1.48 -19.61
N LEU A 284 -21.00 -1.69 -19.18
CA LEU A 284 -19.94 -2.21 -20.04
C LEU A 284 -19.93 -3.74 -20.04
N PHE A 285 -20.00 -4.35 -18.86
CA PHE A 285 -19.80 -5.80 -18.67
C PHE A 285 -20.94 -6.50 -17.91
N GLY A 286 -21.74 -5.75 -17.16
CA GLY A 286 -22.82 -6.30 -16.34
C GLY A 286 -24.15 -6.51 -17.06
N PHE A 287 -25.23 -6.57 -16.28
CA PHE A 287 -26.58 -6.88 -16.77
C PHE A 287 -27.20 -5.79 -17.67
N ARG A 288 -26.60 -4.59 -17.76
CA ARG A 288 -27.03 -3.50 -18.66
C ARG A 288 -26.16 -3.37 -19.91
N LYS A 289 -25.31 -4.36 -20.20
CA LYS A 289 -24.42 -4.35 -21.38
C LYS A 289 -25.13 -4.24 -22.73
N HIS A 290 -26.42 -4.54 -22.81
CA HIS A 290 -27.19 -4.34 -24.04
C HIS A 290 -27.40 -2.86 -24.38
N GLU A 291 -27.24 -1.94 -23.41
CA GLU A 291 -27.39 -0.50 -23.62
C GLU A 291 -26.11 0.16 -24.13
N GLN A 292 -24.95 -0.21 -23.58
CA GLN A 292 -23.67 0.46 -23.87
C GLN A 292 -22.46 -0.49 -23.94
N GLY A 293 -22.68 -1.80 -23.99
CA GLY A 293 -21.60 -2.80 -23.98
C GLY A 293 -20.67 -2.73 -25.20
N ASN A 294 -21.13 -2.12 -26.30
CA ASN A 294 -20.27 -1.83 -27.45
C ASN A 294 -19.10 -0.90 -27.09
N ASN A 295 -19.24 -0.05 -26.05
CA ASN A 295 -18.17 0.85 -25.60
C ASN A 295 -17.08 0.11 -24.80
N ALA A 296 -17.28 -1.18 -24.46
CA ALA A 296 -16.25 -1.98 -23.81
C ALA A 296 -14.96 -2.11 -24.65
N VAL A 297 -15.03 -1.86 -25.96
CA VAL A 297 -13.87 -1.79 -26.87
C VAL A 297 -12.91 -0.64 -26.54
N GLU A 298 -13.34 0.34 -25.75
CA GLU A 298 -12.50 1.45 -25.28
C GLU A 298 -11.60 1.01 -24.12
N ILE A 299 -11.98 -0.01 -23.36
CA ILE A 299 -11.22 -0.46 -22.19
C ILE A 299 -9.79 -0.87 -22.58
N PRO A 300 -9.53 -1.71 -23.60
CA PRO A 300 -8.15 -1.99 -24.03
C PRO A 300 -7.37 -0.78 -24.55
N GLN A 301 -8.02 0.34 -24.90
CA GLN A 301 -7.34 1.52 -25.45
C GLN A 301 -6.56 2.31 -24.39
N PHE A 302 -6.78 2.05 -23.09
CA PHE A 302 -5.92 2.57 -22.02
C PHE A 302 -4.50 1.95 -22.06
N ASP A 303 -4.36 0.72 -22.54
CA ASP A 303 -3.11 -0.05 -22.50
C ASP A 303 -1.92 0.66 -23.22
N PRO A 304 -2.07 1.20 -24.45
CA PRO A 304 -0.99 1.96 -25.10
C PRO A 304 -0.65 3.26 -24.36
N ILE A 305 -1.63 3.97 -23.79
CA ILE A 305 -1.39 5.23 -23.05
C ILE A 305 -0.61 4.94 -21.76
N VAL A 306 -1.00 3.89 -21.04
CA VAL A 306 -0.26 3.43 -19.85
C VAL A 306 1.18 3.06 -20.22
N THR A 307 1.38 2.37 -21.35
CA THR A 307 2.72 1.98 -21.82
C THR A 307 3.60 3.20 -22.14
N GLU A 308 3.01 4.25 -22.73
CA GLU A 308 3.71 5.52 -22.98
C GLU A 308 4.11 6.20 -21.68
N LEU A 309 3.20 6.28 -20.70
CA LEU A 309 3.48 6.90 -19.39
C LEU A 309 4.55 6.12 -18.60
N GLU A 310 4.53 4.78 -18.64
CA GLU A 310 5.60 3.94 -18.05
C GLU A 310 6.97 4.23 -18.69
N SER A 311 7.00 4.39 -20.02
CA SER A 311 8.23 4.76 -20.74
C SER A 311 8.71 6.16 -20.34
N LYS A 312 7.79 7.12 -20.18
CA LYS A 312 8.09 8.47 -19.68
C LYS A 312 8.64 8.42 -18.26
N ILE A 313 8.03 7.69 -17.34
CA ILE A 313 8.51 7.52 -15.96
C ILE A 313 9.94 6.99 -15.94
N GLN A 314 10.23 5.96 -16.73
CA GLN A 314 11.58 5.40 -16.82
C GLN A 314 12.60 6.41 -17.36
N SER A 315 12.22 7.28 -18.30
CA SER A 315 13.11 8.32 -18.84
C SER A 315 13.37 9.49 -17.87
N MET A 316 12.50 9.68 -16.87
CA MET A 316 12.61 10.74 -15.87
C MET A 316 13.50 10.35 -14.67
N LYS A 317 13.91 9.09 -14.58
CA LYS A 317 14.80 8.63 -13.50
C LYS A 317 16.16 9.32 -13.64
N PRO A 318 16.74 9.83 -12.54
CA PRO A 318 18.09 10.40 -12.59
C PRO A 318 19.10 9.33 -13.04
N GLN A 319 20.02 9.70 -13.92
CA GLN A 319 21.14 8.85 -14.37
C GLN A 319 22.17 8.64 -13.26
#